data_AF-A0A060Y548-F1
#
_entry.id   AF-A0A060Y548-F1
#
_cell.length_a   1.000
_cell.length_b   1.000
_cell.length_c   1.000
_cell.angle_alpha   90.00
_cell.angle_beta   90.00
_cell.angle_gamma   90.00
#
_symmetry.space_group_name_H-M   'P 1'
#
loop_
_entity.id
_entity.type
_entity.pdbx_description
1 polymer ?
#
loop_
_entity_poly.entity_id
_entity_poly.type
_entity_poly.pdbx_seq_one_letter_code
_entity_poly.pdbx_strand_id
1 'polypeptide(L)' 'MLKWKKFGTTKTVPRAGHPVKLSNQGRRVLFREVTKNPMVSLTELQSSSVEMGEPSRRTTISAALHQ' A
#
# COMPACT_ATOMS: atom_id res chain seq x y z
N MET A 1 -15.48 -1.67 -27.19
CA MET A 1 -16.13 -1.44 -25.88
C MET A 1 -15.25 -0.52 -25.04
N LEU A 2 -15.76 0.65 -24.62
CA LEU A 2 -14.98 1.62 -23.85
C LEU A 2 -14.68 1.06 -22.45
N LYS A 3 -13.45 1.28 -21.94
CA LYS A 3 -12.96 0.71 -20.67
C LYS A 3 -13.84 1.09 -19.47
N TRP A 4 -14.37 2.31 -19.43
CA TRP A 4 -15.28 2.75 -18.36
C TRP A 4 -16.59 1.96 -18.36
N LYS A 5 -17.11 1.56 -19.52
CA LYS A 5 -18.31 0.73 -19.65
C LYS A 5 -18.07 -0.70 -19.16
N LYS A 6 -16.81 -1.18 -19.22
CA LYS A 6 -16.40 -2.50 -18.73
C LYS A 6 -16.18 -2.54 -17.22
N PHE A 7 -15.51 -1.52 -16.67
CA PHE A 7 -15.03 -1.53 -15.28
C PHE A 7 -15.85 -0.64 -14.33
N GLY A 8 -16.82 0.12 -14.84
CA GLY A 8 -17.65 1.01 -14.03
C GLY A 8 -16.89 2.14 -13.34
N THR A 9 -15.65 2.41 -13.77
CA THR A 9 -14.78 3.42 -13.17
C THR A 9 -14.09 4.26 -14.23
N THR A 10 -13.95 5.54 -13.94
CA THR A 10 -13.13 6.50 -14.70
C THR A 10 -11.70 6.57 -14.17
N LYS A 11 -11.42 5.97 -13.00
CA LYS A 11 -10.07 5.91 -12.43
C LYS A 11 -9.19 4.99 -13.27
N THR A 12 -7.93 5.38 -13.44
CA THR A 12 -6.92 4.55 -14.10
C THR A 12 -6.73 3.24 -13.33
N VAL A 13 -7.13 2.13 -13.94
CA VAL A 13 -6.89 0.79 -13.40
C VAL A 13 -5.39 0.46 -13.52
N PRO A 14 -4.75 -0.16 -12.52
CA PRO A 14 -3.38 -0.63 -12.65
C PRO A 14 -3.24 -1.56 -13.86
N ARG A 15 -2.07 -1.52 -14.50
CA ARG A 15 -1.79 -2.39 -15.64
C ARG A 15 -1.91 -3.84 -15.20
N ALA A 16 -2.69 -4.62 -15.94
CA ALA A 16 -2.80 -6.06 -15.72
C ALA A 16 -1.39 -6.69 -15.77
N GLY A 17 -1.07 -7.54 -14.81
CA GLY A 17 0.22 -8.24 -14.71
C GLY A 17 1.27 -7.61 -13.79
N HIS A 18 1.04 -6.41 -13.23
CA HIS A 18 1.95 -5.87 -12.20
C HIS A 18 1.40 -6.13 -10.79
N PRO A 19 1.99 -7.06 -10.02
CA PRO A 19 1.60 -7.26 -8.63
C PRO A 19 1.97 -6.01 -7.82
N VAL A 20 1.02 -5.51 -7.02
CA VAL A 20 1.30 -4.41 -6.10
C VAL A 20 2.11 -4.97 -4.93
N LYS A 21 3.22 -4.30 -4.58
CA LYS A 21 4.15 -4.76 -3.53
C LYS A 21 3.57 -4.76 -2.11
N LEU A 22 2.48 -4.02 -1.89
CA LEU A 22 1.75 -3.93 -0.63
C LEU A 22 0.27 -4.08 -0.95
N SER A 23 -0.44 -4.95 -0.26
CA SER A 23 -1.88 -5.06 -0.43
C SER A 23 -2.59 -3.81 0.08
N ASN A 24 -3.85 -3.63 -0.33
CA ASN A 24 -4.68 -2.56 0.20
C ASN A 24 -4.89 -2.68 1.71
N GLN A 25 -4.87 -3.91 2.25
CA GLN A 25 -4.96 -4.16 3.68
C GLN A 25 -3.68 -3.73 4.39
N GLY A 26 -2.51 -4.18 3.91
CA GLY A 26 -1.21 -3.78 4.46
C GLY A 26 -1.02 -2.26 4.46
N ARG A 27 -1.39 -1.58 3.37
CA ARG A 27 -1.39 -0.11 3.28
C ARG A 27 -2.24 0.55 4.37
N ARG A 28 -3.46 0.05 4.61
CA ARG A 28 -4.37 0.59 5.62
C ARG A 28 -3.83 0.40 7.04
N VAL A 29 -3.18 -0.74 7.31
CA VAL A 29 -2.59 -1.00 8.62
C VAL A 29 -1.43 -0.05 8.88
N LEU A 30 -0.50 0.08 7.92
CA LEU A 30 0.61 1.03 8.02
C LEU A 30 0.12 2.47 8.25
N PHE A 31 -0.91 2.90 7.51
CA PHE A 31 -1.49 4.23 7.69
C PHE A 31 -2.12 4.42 9.08
N ARG A 32 -2.78 3.39 9.61
CA ARG A 32 -3.33 3.40 10.98
C ARG A 32 -2.24 3.48 12.03
N GLU A 33 -1.13 2.78 11.84
CA GLU A 33 0.03 2.84 12.75
C GLU A 33 0.64 4.24 12.78
N VAL A 34 0.90 4.82 11.61
CA VAL A 34 1.41 6.20 11.49
C VAL A 34 0.43 7.22 12.06
N THR A 35 -0.88 7.04 11.84
CA THR A 35 -1.89 7.94 12.40
C THR A 35 -1.96 7.86 13.93
N LYS A 36 -1.79 6.67 14.51
CA LYS A 36 -1.77 6.47 15.96
C LYS A 36 -0.48 6.99 16.60
N ASN A 37 0.65 6.79 15.95
CA ASN A 37 1.96 7.27 16.39
C ASN A 37 2.71 7.89 15.20
N PRO A 38 2.65 9.22 15.00
CA PRO A 38 3.31 9.87 13.88
C PRO A 38 4.83 9.86 13.97
N MET A 39 5.40 9.53 15.14
CA MET A 39 6.85 9.41 15.35
C MET A 39 7.37 8.01 15.04
N VAL A 40 6.52 7.10 14.54
CA VAL A 40 6.93 5.73 14.21
C VAL A 40 8.00 5.73 13.12
N SER A 41 9.05 4.96 13.34
CA SER A 41 10.17 4.83 12.41
C SER A 41 9.84 3.88 11.27
N LEU A 42 10.49 4.07 10.11
CA LEU A 42 10.35 3.14 8.97
C LEU A 42 10.81 1.72 9.29
N THR A 43 11.70 1.55 10.27
CA THR A 43 12.15 0.25 10.78
C THR A 43 11.06 -0.50 11.52
N GLU A 44 10.31 0.20 12.37
CA GLU A 44 9.18 -0.39 13.11
C GLU A 44 8.05 -0.76 12.16
N LEU A 45 7.73 0.12 11.20
CA LEU A 45 6.76 -0.18 10.15
C LEU A 45 7.19 -1.38 9.29
N GLN A 46 8.49 -1.54 9.04
CA GLN A 46 9.01 -2.69 8.33
C GLN A 46 8.81 -3.99 9.13
N SER A 47 9.06 -3.97 10.44
CA SER A 47 8.80 -5.12 11.32
C SER A 47 7.31 -5.48 11.37
N SER A 48 6.41 -4.48 11.51
CA SER A 48 4.97 -4.70 11.46
C SER A 48 4.54 -5.32 10.11
N SER A 49 5.11 -4.83 9.01
CA SER A 49 4.86 -5.39 7.67
C SER A 49 5.25 -6.87 7.58
N VAL A 50 6.35 -7.28 8.22
CA VAL A 50 6.79 -8.68 8.29
C VAL A 50 5.84 -9.51 9.17
N GLU A 51 5.42 -8.99 10.31
CA GLU A 51 4.45 -9.64 11.22
C GLU A 51 3.10 -9.90 10.53
N MET A 52 2.66 -8.97 9.68
CA MET A 52 1.46 -9.12 8.85
C MET A 52 1.61 -10.14 7.69
N GLY A 53 2.81 -10.72 7.49
CA GLY A 53 3.08 -11.61 6.37
C GLY A 53 3.30 -10.91 5.02
N GLU A 54 3.46 -9.58 5.02
CA GLU A 54 3.75 -8.78 3.83
C GLU A 54 5.12 -8.11 3.92
N PRO A 55 6.23 -8.86 3.85
CA PRO A 55 7.56 -8.28 3.99
C PRO A 55 7.82 -7.23 2.90
N SER A 56 7.92 -5.97 3.31
CA SER A 56 8.09 -4.83 2.42
C SER A 56 9.39 -4.08 2.68
N ARG A 57 10.01 -3.57 1.62
CA ARG A 57 11.19 -2.70 1.73
C ARG A 57 10.79 -1.32 2.26
N ARG A 58 11.69 -0.66 3.00
CA ARG A 58 11.49 0.71 3.52
C ARG A 58 11.07 1.70 2.44
N THR A 59 11.64 1.58 1.23
CA THR A 59 11.28 2.44 0.09
C THR A 59 9.83 2.23 -0.37
N THR A 60 9.32 1.01 -0.33
CA THR A 60 7.91 0.70 -0.64
C THR A 60 6.98 1.30 0.40
N ILE A 61 7.35 1.21 1.69
CA ILE A 61 6.56 1.76 2.81
C ILE A 61 6.52 3.28 2.72
N SER A 62 7.68 3.94 2.56
CA SER A 62 7.76 5.39 2.40
C SER A 62 6.95 5.87 1.19
N ALA A 63 7.08 5.21 0.04
CA ALA A 63 6.29 5.54 -1.15
C ALA A 63 4.78 5.35 -0.95
N ALA A 64 4.36 4.42 -0.09
CA ALA A 64 2.94 4.20 0.22
C ALA A 64 2.37 5.26 1.18
N LEU A 65 3.22 5.90 2.00
CA LEU A 65 2.80 6.97 2.93
C LEU A 65 2.73 8.35 2.29
N HIS A 66 3.50 8.60 1.22
CA HIS A 66 3.56 9.89 0.52
C HIS A 66 2.62 10.01 -0.70
N GLN A 67 1.83 8.97 -1.00
CA GLN A 67 0.81 8.98 -2.07
C GLN A 67 -0.52 9.54 -1.58
#